data_AF-A0A1H7A2N6-F1
#
_entry.id   AF-A0A1H7A2N6-F1
#
_cell.length_a   1.000
_cell.length_b   1.000
_cell.length_c   1.000
_cell.angle_alpha   90.00
_cell.angle_beta   90.00
_cell.angle_gamma   90.00
#
_symmetry.space_group_name_H-M   'P 1'
#
loop_
_entity.id
_entity.type
_entity.pdbx_description
1 polymer ?
#
loop_
_entity_poly.entity_id
_entity_poly.type
_entity_poly.pdbx_seq_one_letter_code
_entity_poly.pdbx_strand_id
1 'polypeptide(L)'
;MAASERGTVQALQRWAELGLLTPAQVQAILKHEGWTGLTVGDRTPSPWALTVSLLGALVLGLGVIALVGANWAEIPGWAKLLGVLGLMLGAYAGGYRLRDAPARAGRHLPGVGAALYLLGGVLYGALLALLAQGLQLGVSTDTLQLLWGLGLAALAYAVRLPPALHLALPVAVVLPLGGLFGWSVLWRLSPLAASGVIAGLGALMFGVSALHGRDPARARHDLSHPWAFWAPPLLLSGIYALHLQTRGGWGDGEGDAASWLWLALVFLLALGVTWLGGRGGRRAWINWGLLFVGITVLTVYFTLLGTLAYTGSALIGAGGLLLALGYGLERTRRRLSAEVAPGGSP
;
A
#
# COMPACT_ATOMS: atom_id res chain seq x y z
N MET A 1 -15.59 -1.52 21.10
CA MET A 1 -16.63 -2.41 20.57
C MET A 1 -16.10 -3.84 20.58
N ALA A 2 -16.67 -4.69 21.42
CA ALA A 2 -16.25 -6.07 21.56
C ALA A 2 -16.52 -6.85 20.25
N ALA A 3 -15.74 -7.91 19.99
CA ALA A 3 -15.95 -8.76 18.81
C ALA A 3 -17.37 -9.37 18.78
N SER A 4 -17.95 -9.60 19.96
CA SER A 4 -19.33 -10.09 20.13
C SER A 4 -20.37 -9.12 19.57
N GLU A 5 -20.27 -7.83 19.88
CA GLU A 5 -21.21 -6.79 19.45
C GLU A 5 -21.28 -6.68 17.92
N ARG A 6 -20.13 -6.79 17.23
CA ARG A 6 -20.09 -6.80 15.76
C ARG A 6 -20.74 -8.06 15.15
N GLY A 7 -20.55 -9.20 15.79
CA GLY A 7 -21.18 -10.46 15.37
C GLY A 7 -22.70 -10.39 15.48
N THR A 8 -23.23 -9.80 16.56
CA THR A 8 -24.67 -9.67 16.79
C THR A 8 -25.32 -8.73 15.77
N VAL A 9 -24.68 -7.61 15.44
CA VAL A 9 -25.19 -6.69 14.41
C VAL A 9 -25.23 -7.35 13.02
N GLN A 10 -24.23 -8.16 12.68
CA GLN A 10 -24.24 -8.93 11.43
C GLN A 10 -25.33 -10.01 11.41
N ALA A 11 -25.60 -10.67 12.54
CA ALA A 11 -26.69 -11.65 12.65
C ALA A 11 -28.06 -10.98 12.46
N LEU A 12 -28.28 -9.83 13.08
CA LEU A 12 -29.49 -9.02 12.93
C LEU A 12 -29.71 -8.59 11.46
N GLN A 13 -28.65 -8.20 10.77
CA GLN A 13 -28.69 -7.92 9.33
C GLN A 13 -29.10 -9.15 8.51
N ARG A 14 -28.49 -10.31 8.80
CA ARG A 14 -28.82 -11.56 8.09
C ARG A 14 -30.27 -11.97 8.28
N TRP A 15 -30.82 -11.81 9.49
CA TRP A 15 -32.22 -12.11 9.78
C TRP A 15 -33.19 -11.14 9.10
N ALA A 16 -32.81 -9.86 8.96
CA ALA A 16 -33.59 -8.91 8.17
C ALA A 16 -33.61 -9.28 6.67
N GLU A 17 -32.48 -9.69 6.10
CA GLU A 17 -32.40 -10.13 4.71
C GLU A 17 -33.20 -11.40 4.43
N LEU A 18 -33.28 -12.31 5.41
CA LEU A 18 -34.10 -13.51 5.34
C LEU A 18 -35.60 -13.24 5.57
N GLY A 19 -36.00 -11.99 5.82
CA GLY A 19 -37.38 -11.61 6.11
C GLY A 19 -37.88 -12.03 7.50
N LEU A 20 -36.98 -12.51 8.37
CA LEU A 20 -37.30 -12.91 9.74
C LEU A 20 -37.52 -11.71 10.67
N LEU A 21 -36.94 -10.55 10.34
CA LEU A 21 -37.10 -9.29 11.07
C LEU A 21 -37.43 -8.16 10.10
N THR A 22 -38.37 -7.30 10.49
CA THR A 22 -38.64 -6.05 9.78
C THR A 22 -37.57 -5.00 10.09
N PRO A 23 -37.30 -4.03 9.19
CA PRO A 23 -36.35 -2.95 9.44
C PRO A 23 -36.63 -2.15 10.72
N ALA A 24 -37.91 -2.00 11.08
CA ALA A 24 -38.34 -1.35 12.32
C ALA A 24 -37.96 -2.15 13.57
N GLN A 25 -38.09 -3.48 13.54
CA GLN A 25 -37.68 -4.35 14.64
C GLN A 25 -36.16 -4.32 14.84
N VAL A 26 -35.38 -4.31 13.75
CA VAL A 26 -33.92 -4.24 13.91
C VAL A 26 -33.49 -2.91 14.51
N GLN A 27 -34.07 -1.79 14.07
CA GLN A 27 -33.80 -0.48 14.66
C GLN A 27 -34.19 -0.40 16.14
N ALA A 28 -35.29 -1.05 16.52
CA ALA A 28 -35.70 -1.15 17.93
C ALA A 28 -34.69 -1.95 18.77
N ILE A 29 -34.18 -3.06 18.25
CA ILE A 29 -33.16 -3.90 18.92
C ILE A 29 -31.85 -3.11 19.08
N LEU A 30 -31.37 -2.46 18.02
CA LEU A 30 -30.15 -1.64 18.09
C LEU A 30 -30.28 -0.48 19.08
N LYS A 31 -31.47 0.14 19.15
CA LYS A 31 -31.77 1.19 20.12
C LYS A 31 -31.81 0.66 21.55
N HIS A 32 -32.37 -0.52 21.76
CA HIS A 32 -32.43 -1.18 23.07
C HIS A 32 -31.02 -1.53 23.59
N GLU A 33 -30.17 -2.08 22.73
CA GLU A 33 -28.77 -2.44 23.05
C GLU A 33 -27.84 -1.22 23.20
N GLY A 34 -28.36 0.01 23.04
CA GLY A 34 -27.56 1.23 23.09
C GLY A 34 -26.61 1.40 21.89
N TRP A 35 -26.71 0.55 20.86
CA TRP A 35 -25.91 0.60 19.62
C TRP A 35 -26.44 1.66 18.65
N THR A 36 -26.66 2.86 19.18
CA THR A 36 -27.12 4.03 18.44
C THR A 36 -26.02 4.49 17.47
N GLY A 37 -26.29 4.39 16.17
CA GLY A 37 -25.35 4.76 15.09
C GLY A 37 -25.02 3.65 14.09
N LEU A 38 -25.47 2.40 14.31
CA LEU A 38 -25.30 1.31 13.35
C LEU A 38 -26.52 1.23 12.41
N THR A 39 -26.33 1.48 11.13
CA THR A 39 -27.37 1.33 10.11
C THR A 39 -27.40 -0.09 9.55
N VAL A 40 -28.57 -0.74 9.64
CA VAL A 40 -28.83 -2.05 9.06
C VAL A 40 -29.03 -1.86 7.56
N GLY A 41 -28.07 -2.31 6.76
CA GLY A 41 -28.05 -2.12 5.31
C GLY A 41 -26.67 -1.87 4.71
N ASP A 42 -25.69 -1.51 5.53
CA ASP A 42 -24.29 -1.40 5.08
C ASP A 42 -23.68 -2.79 4.93
N ARG A 43 -23.96 -3.43 3.79
CA ARG A 43 -23.14 -4.54 3.30
C ARG A 43 -21.73 -3.98 3.10
N THR A 44 -20.87 -4.16 4.10
CA THR A 44 -19.44 -3.91 3.92
C THR A 44 -18.98 -4.73 2.71
N PRO A 45 -18.54 -4.08 1.62
CA PRO A 45 -18.21 -4.82 0.40
C PRO A 45 -17.10 -5.83 0.70
N SER A 46 -17.19 -7.00 0.08
CA SER A 46 -16.20 -8.04 0.32
C SER A 46 -14.80 -7.52 -0.07
N PRO A 47 -13.75 -7.78 0.74
CA PRO A 47 -12.40 -7.28 0.47
C PRO A 47 -11.88 -7.66 -0.94
N TRP A 48 -12.32 -8.81 -1.46
CA TRP A 48 -11.99 -9.27 -2.81
C TRP A 48 -12.63 -8.40 -3.89
N ALA A 49 -13.92 -8.09 -3.78
CA ALA A 49 -14.65 -7.29 -4.77
C ALA A 49 -14.10 -5.86 -4.82
N LEU A 50 -13.71 -5.31 -3.67
CA LEU A 50 -12.97 -4.04 -3.59
C LEU A 50 -11.65 -4.12 -4.35
N THR A 51 -10.83 -5.14 -4.05
CA THR A 51 -9.50 -5.29 -4.65
C THR A 51 -9.59 -5.40 -6.17
N VAL A 52 -10.49 -6.24 -6.68
CA VAL A 52 -10.67 -6.40 -8.14
C VAL A 52 -11.27 -5.16 -8.79
N SER A 53 -12.19 -4.47 -8.13
CA SER A 53 -12.72 -3.20 -8.66
C SER A 53 -11.60 -2.15 -8.74
N LEU A 54 -10.73 -2.06 -7.74
CA LEU A 54 -9.61 -1.12 -7.71
C LEU A 54 -8.56 -1.46 -8.79
N LEU A 55 -8.19 -2.74 -8.93
CA LEU A 55 -7.30 -3.19 -10.00
C LEU A 55 -7.92 -2.92 -11.37
N GLY A 56 -9.22 -3.21 -11.54
CA GLY A 56 -9.97 -2.93 -12.75
C GLY A 56 -9.97 -1.44 -13.09
N ALA A 57 -10.14 -0.55 -12.11
CA ALA A 57 -10.05 0.90 -12.31
C ALA A 57 -8.66 1.35 -12.76
N LEU A 58 -7.59 0.80 -12.17
CA LEU A 58 -6.21 1.10 -12.58
C LEU A 58 -5.95 0.62 -14.01
N VAL A 59 -6.29 -0.64 -14.31
CA VAL A 59 -6.12 -1.22 -15.65
C VAL A 59 -6.94 -0.46 -16.69
N LEU A 60 -8.19 -0.11 -16.37
CA LEU A 60 -9.05 0.66 -17.27
C LEU A 60 -8.49 2.07 -17.50
N GLY A 61 -8.05 2.75 -16.44
CA GLY A 61 -7.41 4.06 -16.56
C GLY A 61 -6.16 4.00 -17.45
N LEU A 62 -5.29 3.01 -17.23
CA LEU A 62 -4.11 2.76 -18.07
C LEU A 62 -4.49 2.44 -19.52
N GLY A 63 -5.53 1.62 -19.73
CA GLY A 63 -6.05 1.27 -21.05
C GLY A 63 -6.59 2.48 -21.81
N VAL A 64 -7.32 3.37 -21.13
CA VAL A 64 -7.80 4.64 -21.72
C VAL A 64 -6.63 5.53 -22.12
N ILE A 65 -5.62 5.68 -21.25
CA ILE A 65 -4.41 6.46 -21.55
C ILE A 65 -3.68 5.87 -22.75
N ALA A 66 -3.51 4.53 -22.80
CA ALA A 66 -2.86 3.84 -23.89
C ALA A 66 -3.62 3.98 -25.22
N LEU A 67 -4.95 3.85 -25.21
CA LEU A 67 -5.80 4.02 -26.40
C LEU A 67 -5.70 5.44 -26.96
N VAL A 68 -5.76 6.46 -26.09
CA VAL A 68 -5.59 7.86 -26.48
C VAL A 68 -4.18 8.10 -27.03
N GLY A 69 -3.16 7.49 -26.42
CA GLY A 69 -1.78 7.55 -26.90
C GLY A 69 -1.59 6.90 -28.27
N ALA A 70 -2.22 5.74 -28.51
CA ALA A 70 -2.12 5.01 -29.78
C ALA A 70 -2.77 5.77 -30.95
N ASN A 71 -3.86 6.50 -30.68
CA ASN A 71 -4.59 7.27 -31.68
C ASN A 71 -4.25 8.76 -31.64
N TRP A 72 -3.12 9.13 -31.03
CA TRP A 72 -2.81 10.52 -30.68
C TRP A 72 -2.76 11.46 -31.89
N ALA A 73 -2.22 11.02 -33.03
CA ALA A 73 -2.11 11.85 -34.21
C ALA A 73 -3.48 12.21 -34.82
N GLU A 74 -4.47 11.33 -34.69
CA GLU A 74 -5.77 11.43 -35.34
C GLU A 74 -6.79 12.24 -34.53
N ILE A 75 -6.63 12.29 -33.20
CA ILE A 75 -7.60 12.97 -32.32
C ILE A 75 -7.28 14.48 -32.23
N PRO A 76 -8.22 15.38 -32.59
CA PRO A 76 -8.04 16.82 -32.40
C PRO A 76 -7.79 17.19 -30.93
N GLY A 77 -6.98 18.21 -30.67
CA GLY A 77 -6.58 18.59 -29.30
C GLY A 77 -7.76 18.85 -28.34
N TRP A 78 -8.80 19.56 -28.81
CA TRP A 78 -10.01 19.82 -28.02
C TRP A 78 -10.79 18.53 -27.69
N ALA A 79 -10.80 17.55 -28.61
CA ALA A 79 -11.50 16.28 -28.42
C ALA A 79 -10.76 15.40 -27.40
N LYS A 80 -9.42 15.41 -27.41
CA LYS A 80 -8.62 14.77 -26.36
C LYS A 80 -8.94 15.35 -24.99
N LEU A 81 -8.95 16.68 -24.88
CA LEU A 81 -9.20 17.38 -23.62
C LEU A 81 -10.61 17.11 -23.09
N LEU A 82 -11.64 17.37 -23.91
CA LEU A 82 -13.03 17.15 -23.52
C LEU A 82 -13.35 15.68 -23.27
N GLY A 83 -12.73 14.77 -24.02
CA GLY A 83 -12.88 13.32 -23.82
C GLY A 83 -12.34 12.87 -22.46
N VAL A 84 -11.09 13.21 -22.13
CA VAL A 84 -10.49 12.85 -20.83
C VAL A 84 -11.24 13.53 -19.69
N LEU A 85 -11.58 14.82 -19.83
CA LEU A 85 -12.35 15.56 -18.82
C LEU A 85 -13.74 14.95 -18.61
N GLY A 86 -14.45 14.63 -19.69
CA GLY A 86 -15.77 14.01 -19.65
C GLY A 86 -15.75 12.64 -18.99
N LEU A 87 -14.76 11.79 -19.33
CA LEU A 87 -14.56 10.49 -18.67
C LEU A 87 -14.23 10.65 -17.19
N MET A 88 -13.38 11.62 -16.84
CA MET A 88 -13.01 11.90 -15.45
C MET A 88 -14.24 12.33 -14.62
N LEU A 89 -15.01 13.30 -15.12
CA LEU A 89 -16.23 13.77 -14.46
C LEU A 89 -17.30 12.67 -14.39
N GLY A 90 -17.45 11.88 -15.46
CA GLY A 90 -18.33 10.72 -15.48
C GLY A 90 -17.94 9.66 -14.46
N ALA A 91 -16.65 9.39 -14.30
CA ALA A 91 -16.14 8.47 -13.28
C ALA A 91 -16.43 8.98 -11.86
N TYR A 92 -16.21 10.28 -11.58
CA TYR A 92 -16.58 10.85 -10.28
C TYR A 92 -18.09 10.83 -10.02
N ALA A 93 -18.91 11.18 -11.03
CA ALA A 93 -20.36 11.13 -10.91
C ALA A 93 -20.88 9.70 -10.69
N GLY A 94 -20.30 8.71 -11.39
CA GLY A 94 -20.60 7.29 -11.20
C GLY A 94 -20.13 6.79 -9.83
N GLY A 95 -18.96 7.24 -9.37
CA GLY A 95 -18.44 6.97 -8.02
C GLY A 95 -19.40 7.43 -6.94
N TYR A 96 -19.85 8.69 -7.03
CA TYR A 96 -20.85 9.27 -6.14
C TYR A 96 -22.17 8.50 -6.19
N ARG A 97 -22.70 8.21 -7.39
CA ARG A 97 -23.99 7.52 -7.54
C ARG A 97 -23.99 6.09 -6.99
N LEU A 98 -22.90 5.35 -7.14
CA LEU A 98 -22.84 3.94 -6.74
C LEU A 98 -22.38 3.74 -5.29
N ARG A 99 -21.66 4.69 -4.70
CA ARG A 99 -21.13 4.59 -3.33
C ARG A 99 -21.80 5.52 -2.31
N ASP A 100 -22.12 6.75 -2.68
CA ASP A 100 -22.49 7.79 -1.71
C ASP A 100 -23.94 8.31 -1.87
N ALA A 101 -24.57 8.07 -3.04
CA ALA A 101 -25.92 8.55 -3.29
C ALA A 101 -26.98 7.77 -2.46
N PRO A 102 -28.07 8.43 -2.04
CA PRO A 102 -29.13 7.79 -1.25
C PRO A 102 -29.75 6.60 -1.99
N ALA A 103 -30.10 5.53 -1.26
CA ALA A 103 -30.59 4.25 -1.80
C ALA A 103 -31.79 4.33 -2.77
N ARG A 104 -32.50 5.47 -2.85
CA ARG A 104 -33.55 5.72 -3.84
C ARG A 104 -33.01 6.00 -5.26
N ALA A 105 -31.71 6.20 -5.42
CA ALA A 105 -31.07 6.61 -6.67
C ALA A 105 -30.50 5.45 -7.53
N GLY A 106 -30.54 4.19 -7.06
CA GLY A 106 -30.08 3.03 -7.82
C GLY A 106 -29.46 1.91 -6.97
N ARG A 107 -28.73 1.00 -7.63
CA ARG A 107 -28.00 -0.12 -6.99
C ARG A 107 -26.81 0.44 -6.19
N HIS A 108 -26.83 0.28 -4.86
CA HIS A 108 -25.71 0.64 -3.98
C HIS A 108 -24.59 -0.41 -4.12
N LEU A 109 -23.52 -0.03 -4.83
CA LEU A 109 -22.36 -0.87 -5.15
C LEU A 109 -21.08 -0.15 -4.68
N PRO A 110 -20.84 -0.07 -3.35
CA PRO A 110 -19.80 0.78 -2.79
C PRO A 110 -18.38 0.45 -3.27
N GLY A 111 -18.10 -0.81 -3.60
CA GLY A 111 -16.80 -1.20 -4.16
C GLY A 111 -16.57 -0.70 -5.59
N VAL A 112 -17.61 -0.75 -6.43
CA VAL A 112 -17.55 -0.22 -7.79
C VAL A 112 -17.48 1.30 -7.76
N GLY A 113 -18.26 1.96 -6.89
CA GLY A 113 -18.20 3.41 -6.75
C GLY A 113 -16.83 3.90 -6.21
N ALA A 114 -16.23 3.19 -5.26
CA ALA A 114 -14.86 3.46 -4.81
C ALA A 114 -13.83 3.34 -5.94
N ALA A 115 -13.98 2.33 -6.81
CA ALA A 115 -13.15 2.15 -7.99
C ALA A 115 -13.33 3.25 -9.03
N LEU A 116 -14.57 3.70 -9.26
CA LEU A 116 -14.86 4.82 -10.17
C LEU A 116 -14.28 6.15 -9.66
N TYR A 117 -14.33 6.40 -8.35
CA TYR A 117 -13.60 7.53 -7.77
C TYR A 117 -12.09 7.43 -8.02
N LEU A 118 -11.49 6.25 -7.80
CA LEU A 118 -10.07 6.05 -8.06
C LEU A 118 -9.73 6.23 -9.55
N LEU A 119 -10.56 5.71 -10.45
CA LEU A 119 -10.43 5.92 -11.89
C LEU A 119 -10.45 7.42 -12.24
N GLY A 120 -11.40 8.18 -11.71
CA GLY A 120 -11.41 9.63 -11.87
C GLY A 120 -10.11 10.28 -11.39
N GLY A 121 -9.56 9.82 -10.25
CA GLY A 121 -8.25 10.24 -9.75
C GLY A 121 -7.08 9.90 -10.68
N VAL A 122 -7.10 8.76 -11.36
CA VAL A 122 -6.10 8.39 -12.38
C VAL A 122 -6.23 9.26 -13.63
N LEU A 123 -7.46 9.46 -14.10
CA LEU A 123 -7.76 10.31 -15.26
C LEU A 123 -7.41 11.78 -15.01
N TYR A 124 -7.47 12.25 -13.75
CA TYR A 124 -6.95 13.55 -13.36
C TYR A 124 -5.44 13.69 -13.63
N GLY A 125 -4.64 12.66 -13.31
CA GLY A 125 -3.21 12.65 -13.65
C GLY A 125 -2.98 12.68 -15.16
N ALA A 126 -3.77 11.92 -15.93
CA ALA A 126 -3.73 11.96 -17.39
C ALA A 126 -4.10 13.34 -17.95
N LEU A 127 -5.10 14.01 -17.36
CA LEU A 127 -5.52 15.36 -17.74
C LEU A 127 -4.39 16.39 -17.49
N LEU A 128 -3.70 16.30 -16.35
CA LEU A 128 -2.55 17.16 -16.04
C LEU A 128 -1.43 17.00 -17.09
N ALA A 129 -1.06 15.76 -17.40
CA ALA A 129 -0.04 15.47 -18.40
C ALA A 129 -0.45 15.98 -19.80
N LEU A 130 -1.72 15.78 -20.16
CA LEU A 130 -2.27 16.22 -21.44
C LEU A 130 -2.28 17.75 -21.57
N LEU A 131 -2.64 18.46 -20.51
CA LEU A 131 -2.59 19.93 -20.49
C LEU A 131 -1.16 20.44 -20.58
N ALA A 132 -0.23 19.86 -19.80
CA ALA A 132 1.17 20.25 -19.83
C ALA A 132 1.79 20.05 -21.23
N GLN A 133 1.57 18.88 -21.84
CA GLN A 133 2.06 18.59 -23.18
C GLN A 133 1.35 19.42 -24.27
N GLY A 134 0.03 19.50 -24.22
CA GLY A 134 -0.78 20.16 -25.25
C GLY A 134 -0.60 21.68 -25.30
N LEU A 135 -0.39 22.31 -24.14
CA LEU A 135 -0.10 23.73 -24.02
C LEU A 135 1.41 24.04 -24.03
N GLN A 136 2.26 23.02 -24.26
CA GLN A 136 3.73 23.15 -24.25
C GLN A 136 4.27 23.82 -22.99
N LEU A 137 3.66 23.54 -21.84
CA LEU A 137 4.08 24.09 -20.56
C LEU A 137 5.40 23.43 -20.14
N GLY A 138 6.41 24.25 -19.82
CA GLY A 138 7.71 23.80 -19.30
C GLY A 138 7.65 23.31 -17.84
N VAL A 139 6.63 22.54 -17.48
CA VAL A 139 6.42 22.02 -16.12
C VAL A 139 7.14 20.69 -15.98
N SER A 140 7.93 20.53 -14.90
CA SER A 140 8.65 19.28 -14.65
C SER A 140 7.72 18.13 -14.30
N THR A 141 8.15 16.91 -14.64
CA THR A 141 7.42 15.67 -14.31
C THR A 141 7.12 15.56 -12.81
N ASP A 142 8.08 15.93 -11.95
CA ASP A 142 7.93 15.95 -10.50
C ASP A 142 6.81 16.89 -10.05
N THR A 143 6.68 18.06 -10.68
CA THR A 143 5.62 19.01 -10.37
C THR A 143 4.24 18.43 -10.76
N LEU A 144 4.16 17.77 -11.91
CA LEU A 144 2.92 17.09 -12.34
C LEU A 144 2.56 15.94 -11.40
N GLN A 145 3.55 15.17 -10.93
CA GLN A 145 3.36 14.11 -9.96
C GLN A 145 2.90 14.64 -8.60
N LEU A 146 3.49 15.74 -8.11
CA LEU A 146 3.05 16.42 -6.90
C LEU A 146 1.61 16.92 -7.00
N LEU A 147 1.25 17.57 -8.11
CA LEU A 147 -0.12 18.01 -8.36
C LEU A 147 -1.09 16.83 -8.44
N TRP A 148 -0.69 15.75 -9.11
CA TRP A 148 -1.50 14.54 -9.21
C TRP A 148 -1.74 13.91 -7.84
N GLY A 149 -0.68 13.68 -7.06
CA GLY A 149 -0.80 13.13 -5.72
C GLY A 149 -1.55 14.06 -4.77
N LEU A 150 -1.44 15.39 -4.91
CA LEU A 150 -2.25 16.35 -4.15
C LEU A 150 -3.75 16.21 -4.49
N GLY A 151 -4.10 16.07 -5.77
CA GLY A 151 -5.48 15.82 -6.19
C GLY A 151 -6.02 14.48 -5.68
N LEU A 152 -5.21 13.42 -5.72
CA LEU A 152 -5.57 12.11 -5.15
C LEU A 152 -5.73 12.16 -3.63
N ALA A 153 -4.87 12.90 -2.92
CA ALA A 153 -5.00 13.11 -1.49
C ALA A 153 -6.28 13.90 -1.18
N ALA A 154 -6.53 15.01 -1.89
CA ALA A 154 -7.75 15.79 -1.74
C ALA A 154 -9.01 14.94 -1.96
N LEU A 155 -9.03 14.11 -3.01
CA LEU A 155 -10.10 13.13 -3.24
C LEU A 155 -10.24 12.17 -2.06
N ALA A 156 -9.14 11.57 -1.60
CA ALA A 156 -9.17 10.61 -0.51
C ALA A 156 -9.70 11.21 0.80
N TYR A 157 -9.40 12.48 1.08
CA TYR A 157 -9.94 13.21 2.22
C TYR A 157 -11.40 13.63 2.04
N ALA A 158 -11.79 14.04 0.83
CA ALA A 158 -13.14 14.49 0.52
C ALA A 158 -14.16 13.33 0.60
N VAL A 159 -13.84 12.18 -0.01
CA VAL A 159 -14.76 11.02 -0.10
C VAL A 159 -14.30 9.82 0.74
N ARG A 160 -13.38 10.04 1.69
CA ARG A 160 -12.86 9.02 2.62
C ARG A 160 -12.46 7.74 1.89
N LEU A 161 -11.51 7.85 0.96
CA LEU A 161 -11.10 6.76 0.08
C LEU A 161 -9.62 6.38 0.33
N PRO A 162 -9.33 5.48 1.29
CA PRO A 162 -7.96 5.03 1.58
C PRO A 162 -7.17 4.53 0.37
N PRO A 163 -7.76 3.84 -0.63
CA PRO A 163 -7.05 3.46 -1.86
C PRO A 163 -6.47 4.65 -2.63
N ALA A 164 -7.16 5.80 -2.63
CA ALA A 164 -6.63 7.00 -3.28
C ALA A 164 -5.43 7.57 -2.53
N LEU A 165 -5.36 7.50 -1.20
CA LEU A 165 -4.15 7.84 -0.44
C LEU A 165 -3.00 6.85 -0.70
N HIS A 166 -3.29 5.55 -0.79
CA HIS A 166 -2.27 4.55 -1.13
C HIS A 166 -1.64 4.77 -2.50
N LEU A 167 -2.35 5.43 -3.42
CA LEU A 167 -1.80 5.87 -4.71
C LEU A 167 -1.15 7.26 -4.62
N ALA A 168 -1.77 8.20 -3.90
CA ALA A 168 -1.28 9.56 -3.73
C ALA A 168 0.14 9.61 -3.15
N LEU A 169 0.39 8.82 -2.10
CA LEU A 169 1.64 8.85 -1.34
C LEU A 169 2.84 8.39 -2.20
N PRO A 170 2.80 7.27 -2.93
CA PRO A 170 3.85 6.93 -3.87
C PRO A 170 4.04 7.97 -4.97
N VAL A 171 2.94 8.45 -5.57
CA VAL A 171 3.00 9.39 -6.70
C VAL A 171 3.59 10.74 -6.28
N ALA A 172 3.19 11.31 -5.15
CA ALA A 172 3.70 12.61 -4.70
C ALA A 172 5.02 12.53 -3.92
N VAL A 173 5.35 11.39 -3.31
CA VAL A 173 6.50 11.30 -2.38
C VAL A 173 7.51 10.28 -2.86
N VAL A 174 7.13 9.00 -2.95
CA VAL A 174 8.12 7.92 -3.19
C VAL A 174 8.77 8.04 -4.57
N LEU A 175 7.98 8.23 -5.62
CA LEU A 175 8.48 8.25 -7.00
C LEU A 175 9.36 9.48 -7.30
N PRO A 176 8.98 10.72 -6.92
CA PRO A 176 9.85 11.88 -7.09
C PRO A 176 11.16 11.75 -6.31
N LEU A 177 11.11 11.27 -5.06
CA LEU A 177 12.32 11.11 -4.25
C LEU A 177 13.30 10.11 -4.88
N GLY A 178 12.80 9.01 -5.44
CA GLY A 178 13.63 8.01 -6.13
C GLY A 178 14.19 8.45 -7.48
N GLY A 179 13.77 9.61 -8.02
CA GLY A 179 14.22 10.10 -9.32
C GLY A 179 13.80 9.21 -10.51
N LEU A 180 12.78 8.36 -10.35
CA LEU A 180 12.41 7.35 -11.35
C LEU A 180 12.03 7.95 -12.71
N PHE A 181 11.48 9.17 -12.71
CA PHE A 181 11.00 9.85 -13.90
C PHE A 181 11.71 11.18 -14.18
N GLY A 182 12.89 11.41 -13.57
CA GLY A 182 13.69 12.61 -13.82
C GLY A 182 14.53 13.10 -12.64
N TRP A 183 14.80 14.41 -12.68
CA TRP A 183 15.58 15.16 -11.69
C TRP A 183 14.88 15.21 -10.32
N SER A 184 15.28 14.37 -9.36
CA SER A 184 14.88 14.52 -7.95
C SER A 184 15.51 15.75 -7.29
N VAL A 185 14.71 16.50 -6.50
CA VAL A 185 15.21 17.59 -5.65
C VAL A 185 16.32 17.11 -4.69
N LEU A 186 16.31 15.82 -4.33
CA LEU A 186 17.31 15.22 -3.47
C LEU A 186 18.72 15.25 -4.08
N TRP A 187 18.86 15.24 -5.41
CA TRP A 187 20.16 15.34 -6.06
C TRP A 187 20.87 16.68 -5.83
N ARG A 188 20.13 17.72 -5.41
CA ARG A 188 20.71 19.03 -5.03
C ARG A 188 21.19 19.08 -3.58
N LEU A 189 20.78 18.09 -2.78
CA LEU A 189 21.13 18.01 -1.38
C LEU A 189 22.42 17.21 -1.22
N SER A 190 23.14 17.46 -0.13
CA SER A 190 24.19 16.52 0.27
C SER A 190 23.55 15.14 0.53
N PRO A 191 24.26 14.03 0.30
CA PRO A 191 23.70 12.70 0.49
C PRO A 191 23.12 12.49 1.91
N LEU A 192 23.79 13.03 2.93
CA LEU A 192 23.31 13.05 4.33
C LEU A 192 21.98 13.80 4.45
N ALA A 193 21.85 14.97 3.85
CA ALA A 193 20.62 15.75 3.88
C ALA A 193 19.49 15.06 3.12
N ALA A 194 19.77 14.45 1.95
CA ALA A 194 18.80 13.67 1.20
C ALA A 194 18.24 12.48 2.02
N SER A 195 19.14 11.71 2.64
CA SER A 195 18.77 10.63 3.55
C SER A 195 17.94 11.10 4.75
N GLY A 196 18.32 12.24 5.34
CA GLY A 196 17.57 12.89 6.42
C GLY A 196 16.16 13.31 5.99
N VAL A 197 16.00 13.82 4.77
CA VAL A 197 14.68 14.14 4.20
C VAL A 197 13.83 12.89 4.03
N ILE A 198 14.37 11.81 3.44
CA ILE A 198 13.64 10.55 3.24
C ILE A 198 13.19 9.97 4.59
N ALA A 199 14.12 9.88 5.55
CA ALA A 199 13.83 9.37 6.89
C ALA A 199 12.83 10.27 7.64
N GLY A 200 13.01 11.59 7.54
CA GLY A 200 12.13 12.60 8.13
C GLY A 200 10.71 12.56 7.57
N LEU A 201 10.55 12.31 6.26
CA LEU A 201 9.24 12.08 5.65
C LEU A 201 8.59 10.80 6.18
N GLY A 202 9.34 9.70 6.31
CA GLY A 202 8.85 8.50 6.97
C GLY A 202 8.35 8.76 8.40
N ALA A 203 9.13 9.50 9.20
CA ALA A 203 8.75 9.92 10.55
C ALA A 203 7.51 10.84 10.57
N LEU A 204 7.42 11.79 9.64
CA LEU A 204 6.26 12.66 9.46
C LEU A 204 5.01 11.83 9.17
N MET A 205 5.10 10.84 8.28
CA MET A 205 3.99 9.95 7.95
C MET A 205 3.53 9.12 9.15
N PHE A 206 4.45 8.70 10.04
CA PHE A 206 4.06 8.12 11.34
C PHE A 206 3.30 9.11 12.20
N GLY A 207 3.78 10.36 12.31
CA GLY A 207 3.11 11.42 13.04
C GLY A 207 1.69 11.68 12.53
N VAL A 208 1.54 11.80 11.20
CA VAL A 208 0.24 11.98 10.54
C VAL A 208 -0.66 10.77 10.77
N SER A 209 -0.13 9.55 10.66
CA SER A 209 -0.89 8.33 10.97
C SER A 209 -1.40 8.32 12.41
N ALA A 210 -0.54 8.67 13.37
CA ALA A 210 -0.93 8.76 14.78
C ALA A 210 -1.99 9.84 15.02
N LEU A 211 -1.90 10.99 14.35
CA LEU A 211 -2.94 12.03 14.42
C LEU A 211 -4.29 11.55 13.89
N HIS A 212 -4.30 10.77 12.81
CA HIS A 212 -5.53 10.17 12.27
C HIS A 212 -6.07 9.02 13.14
N GLY A 213 -5.21 8.35 13.90
CA GLY A 213 -5.57 7.23 14.78
C GLY A 213 -6.02 7.62 16.21
N ARG A 214 -5.87 8.88 16.62
CA ARG A 214 -6.17 9.36 17.99
C ARG A 214 -7.65 9.55 18.30
N ASP A 215 -8.52 9.63 17.29
CA ASP A 215 -9.92 9.98 17.47
C ASP A 215 -10.84 8.78 17.17
N PRO A 216 -11.19 7.95 18.18
CA PRO A 216 -12.07 6.79 18.00
C PRO A 216 -13.51 7.18 17.66
N ALA A 217 -13.90 8.43 17.87
CA ALA A 217 -15.26 8.94 17.65
C ALA A 217 -15.45 9.57 16.25
N ARG A 218 -14.42 9.66 15.40
CA ARG A 218 -14.53 10.22 14.05
C ARG A 218 -14.15 9.21 12.97
N ALA A 219 -14.95 9.22 11.91
CA ALA A 219 -14.83 8.44 10.67
C ALA A 219 -13.53 8.69 9.84
N ARG A 220 -12.44 9.19 10.44
CA ARG A 220 -11.11 9.40 9.82
C ARG A 220 -10.10 8.28 10.11
N HIS A 221 -10.45 7.32 10.97
CA HIS A 221 -9.59 6.18 11.31
C HIS A 221 -9.10 5.43 10.06
N ASP A 222 -9.94 5.30 9.04
CA ASP A 222 -9.61 4.58 7.79
C ASP A 222 -8.46 5.23 7.00
N LEU A 223 -8.27 6.54 7.16
CA LEU A 223 -7.19 7.28 6.50
C LEU A 223 -5.86 7.15 7.24
N SER A 224 -5.83 6.65 8.48
CA SER A 224 -4.57 6.45 9.23
C SER A 224 -3.68 5.36 8.62
N HIS A 225 -4.31 4.38 7.95
CA HIS A 225 -3.63 3.18 7.46
C HIS A 225 -2.68 3.46 6.29
N PRO A 226 -3.05 4.19 5.22
CA PRO A 226 -2.11 4.55 4.15
C PRO A 226 -0.85 5.26 4.64
N TRP A 227 -0.99 6.23 5.54
CA TRP A 227 0.15 6.91 6.18
C TRP A 227 1.02 5.94 6.97
N ALA A 228 0.40 5.03 7.76
CA ALA A 228 1.11 3.99 8.52
C ALA A 228 1.84 2.98 7.63
N PHE A 229 1.29 2.70 6.44
CA PHE A 229 1.79 1.67 5.54
C PHE A 229 3.12 2.08 4.89
N TRP A 230 3.18 3.32 4.41
CA TRP A 230 4.34 3.86 3.70
C TRP A 230 5.42 4.45 4.62
N ALA A 231 5.09 4.71 5.90
CA ALA A 231 6.04 5.29 6.85
C ALA A 231 7.27 4.40 7.13
N PRO A 232 7.14 3.08 7.46
CA PRO A 232 8.31 2.23 7.70
C PRO A 232 9.30 2.14 6.53
N PRO A 233 8.89 1.83 5.28
CA PRO A 233 9.84 1.69 4.19
C PRO A 233 10.57 3.00 3.89
N LEU A 234 9.91 4.17 3.98
CA LEU A 234 10.59 5.46 3.82
C LEU A 234 11.60 5.72 4.95
N LEU A 235 11.19 5.52 6.21
CA LEU A 235 12.06 5.71 7.36
C LEU A 235 13.33 4.83 7.26
N LEU A 236 13.14 3.54 6.99
CA LEU A 236 14.23 2.57 6.91
C LEU A 236 15.10 2.81 5.66
N SER A 237 14.52 3.20 4.52
CA SER A 237 15.28 3.51 3.30
C SER A 237 16.20 4.72 3.49
N GLY A 238 15.73 5.78 4.15
CA GLY A 238 16.54 6.97 4.39
C GLY A 238 17.76 6.67 5.26
N ILE A 239 17.59 5.86 6.30
CA ILE A 239 18.71 5.46 7.18
C ILE A 239 19.62 4.46 6.46
N TYR A 240 19.06 3.53 5.67
CA TYR A 240 19.86 2.60 4.87
C TYR A 240 20.69 3.31 3.79
N ALA A 241 20.17 4.39 3.20
CA ALA A 241 20.92 5.22 2.27
C ALA A 241 22.18 5.84 2.92
N LEU A 242 22.14 6.17 4.23
CA LEU A 242 23.35 6.64 4.95
C LEU A 242 24.43 5.56 5.02
N HIS A 243 24.06 4.30 5.23
CA HIS A 243 25.02 3.20 5.19
C HIS A 243 25.73 3.13 3.82
N LEU A 244 24.96 3.16 2.72
CA LEU A 244 25.53 3.08 1.37
C LEU A 244 26.47 4.26 1.07
N GLN A 245 26.13 5.45 1.58
CA GLN A 245 26.92 6.66 1.37
C GLN A 245 28.24 6.64 2.15
N THR A 246 28.21 6.32 3.44
CA THR A 246 29.43 6.31 4.27
C THR A 246 30.35 5.16 3.92
N ARG A 247 29.86 4.14 3.23
CA ARG A 247 30.68 3.06 2.67
C ARG A 247 31.42 3.46 1.38
N GLY A 248 30.99 4.52 0.68
CA GLY A 248 31.57 4.92 -0.61
C GLY A 248 31.02 4.17 -1.83
N GLY A 249 29.86 3.51 -1.71
CA GLY A 249 29.21 2.76 -2.79
C GLY A 249 29.55 1.25 -2.83
N TRP A 250 29.11 0.56 -3.88
CA TRP A 250 29.38 -0.86 -4.11
C TRP A 250 30.74 -1.01 -4.82
N GLY A 251 31.85 -0.76 -4.12
CA GLY A 251 33.19 -0.94 -4.67
C GLY A 251 34.29 -0.51 -3.71
N ASP A 252 35.17 -1.47 -3.39
CA ASP A 252 36.53 -1.40 -2.81
C ASP A 252 36.78 -0.63 -1.49
N GLY A 253 35.81 0.07 -0.93
CA GLY A 253 35.90 0.66 0.40
C GLY A 253 35.63 -0.36 1.51
N GLU A 254 36.60 -0.64 2.37
CA GLU A 254 36.30 -1.13 3.73
C GLU A 254 35.35 -0.11 4.37
N GLY A 255 34.12 -0.51 4.66
CA GLY A 255 33.15 0.41 5.24
C GLY A 255 33.67 0.94 6.58
N ASP A 256 33.85 2.26 6.68
CA ASP A 256 34.22 2.92 7.93
C ASP A 256 33.25 2.54 9.06
N ALA A 257 33.68 2.64 10.32
CA ALA A 257 32.87 2.32 11.50
C ALA A 257 31.48 2.98 11.46
N ALA A 258 31.37 4.19 10.90
CA ALA A 258 30.10 4.88 10.69
C ALA A 258 29.11 4.10 9.80
N SER A 259 29.57 3.44 8.74
CA SER A 259 28.72 2.63 7.86
C SER A 259 28.10 1.45 8.59
N TRP A 260 28.87 0.77 9.44
CA TRP A 260 28.39 -0.34 10.26
C TRP A 260 27.41 0.11 11.33
N LEU A 261 27.63 1.29 11.93
CA LEU A 261 26.70 1.90 12.87
C LEU A 261 25.34 2.20 12.22
N TRP A 262 25.33 2.79 11.01
CA TRP A 262 24.08 3.02 10.27
C TRP A 262 23.37 1.72 9.90
N LEU A 263 24.11 0.69 9.47
CA LEU A 263 23.53 -0.60 9.13
C LEU A 263 22.93 -1.31 10.35
N ALA A 264 23.63 -1.27 11.49
CA ALA A 264 23.13 -1.78 12.76
C ALA A 264 21.87 -1.03 13.22
N LEU A 265 21.84 0.30 13.06
CA LEU A 265 20.67 1.11 13.37
C LEU A 265 19.45 0.70 12.52
N VAL A 266 19.63 0.53 11.20
CA VAL A 266 18.54 0.05 10.32
C VAL A 266 18.06 -1.32 10.75
N PHE A 267 18.96 -2.25 11.07
CA PHE A 267 18.61 -3.59 11.52
C PHE A 267 17.77 -3.56 12.81
N LEU A 268 18.21 -2.79 13.82
CA LEU A 268 17.48 -2.64 15.08
C LEU A 268 16.12 -1.98 14.89
N LEU A 269 16.04 -0.93 14.05
CA LEU A 269 14.76 -0.29 13.72
C LEU A 269 13.83 -1.23 12.95
N ALA A 270 14.36 -2.06 12.05
CA ALA A 270 13.58 -3.04 11.30
C ALA A 270 13.01 -4.14 12.22
N LEU A 271 13.79 -4.60 13.21
CA LEU A 271 13.28 -5.47 14.28
C LEU A 271 12.21 -4.77 15.12
N GLY A 272 12.43 -3.50 15.49
CA GLY A 272 11.46 -2.68 16.20
C GLY A 272 10.13 -2.54 15.44
N VAL A 273 10.19 -2.26 14.13
CA VAL A 273 9.02 -2.20 13.23
C VAL A 273 8.32 -3.56 13.17
N THR A 274 9.06 -4.66 13.07
CA THR A 274 8.51 -6.02 13.06
C THR A 274 7.77 -6.33 14.37
N TRP A 275 8.39 -6.00 15.50
CA TRP A 275 7.83 -6.22 16.83
C TRP A 275 6.60 -5.34 17.10
N LEU A 276 6.64 -4.04 16.73
CA LEU A 276 5.48 -3.14 16.79
C LEU A 276 4.35 -3.65 15.89
N GLY A 277 4.70 -4.18 14.72
CA GLY A 277 3.76 -4.85 13.81
C GLY A 277 3.10 -6.06 14.45
N GLY A 278 3.87 -6.90 15.13
CA GLY A 278 3.38 -8.06 15.89
C GLY A 278 2.42 -7.68 17.01
N ARG A 279 2.79 -6.70 17.85
CA ARG A 279 1.93 -6.20 18.94
C ARG A 279 0.65 -5.54 18.44
N GLY A 280 0.74 -4.81 17.33
CA GLY A 280 -0.40 -4.11 16.73
C GLY A 280 -1.24 -4.96 15.78
N GLY A 281 -0.89 -6.23 15.53
CA GLY A 281 -1.54 -7.07 14.51
C GLY A 281 -1.40 -6.54 13.08
N ARG A 282 -0.43 -5.66 12.79
CA ARG A 282 -0.26 -4.99 11.49
C ARG A 282 0.68 -5.79 10.60
N ARG A 283 0.10 -6.66 9.76
CA ARG A 283 0.85 -7.52 8.82
C ARG A 283 1.82 -6.75 7.92
N ALA A 284 1.42 -5.57 7.43
CA ALA A 284 2.28 -4.76 6.57
C ALA A 284 3.58 -4.32 7.27
N TRP A 285 3.52 -4.01 8.57
CA TRP A 285 4.70 -3.60 9.34
C TRP A 285 5.65 -4.77 9.57
N ILE A 286 5.10 -5.95 9.86
CA ILE A 286 5.87 -7.20 9.95
C ILE A 286 6.60 -7.44 8.62
N ASN A 287 5.89 -7.35 7.49
CA ASN A 287 6.47 -7.57 6.17
C ASN A 287 7.58 -6.56 5.83
N TRP A 288 7.35 -5.27 6.07
CA TRP A 288 8.38 -4.25 5.82
C TRP A 288 9.59 -4.40 6.74
N GLY A 289 9.37 -4.67 8.04
CA GLY A 289 10.46 -4.91 8.98
C GLY A 289 11.28 -6.15 8.59
N LEU A 290 10.63 -7.28 8.29
CA LEU A 290 11.31 -8.49 7.84
C LEU A 290 12.04 -8.30 6.51
N LEU A 291 11.47 -7.54 5.56
CA LEU A 291 12.15 -7.21 4.30
C LEU A 291 13.47 -6.47 4.57
N PHE A 292 13.45 -5.43 5.41
CA PHE A 292 14.65 -4.67 5.75
C PHE A 292 15.65 -5.46 6.60
N VAL A 293 15.20 -6.36 7.49
CA VAL A 293 16.08 -7.35 8.14
C VAL A 293 16.76 -8.23 7.09
N GLY A 294 16.01 -8.72 6.10
CA GLY A 294 16.57 -9.49 4.99
C GLY A 294 17.61 -8.69 4.18
N ILE A 295 17.29 -7.44 3.81
CA ILE A 295 18.19 -6.54 3.08
C ILE A 295 19.48 -6.28 3.87
N THR A 296 19.38 -6.00 5.17
CA THR A 296 20.54 -5.74 6.03
C THR A 296 21.40 -6.99 6.20
N VAL A 297 20.81 -8.16 6.45
CA VAL A 297 21.53 -9.44 6.50
C VAL A 297 22.23 -9.73 5.18
N LEU A 298 21.54 -9.54 4.05
CA LEU A 298 22.10 -9.72 2.72
C LEU A 298 23.24 -8.73 2.44
N THR A 299 23.10 -7.48 2.90
CA THR A 299 24.16 -6.46 2.82
C THR A 299 25.38 -6.91 3.61
N VAL A 300 25.22 -7.30 4.88
CA VAL A 300 26.30 -7.83 5.73
C VAL A 300 26.98 -9.03 5.06
N TYR A 301 26.18 -9.96 4.53
CA TYR A 301 26.62 -11.16 3.85
C TYR A 301 27.53 -10.83 2.65
N PHE A 302 27.07 -9.99 1.71
CA PHE A 302 27.87 -9.59 0.54
C PHE A 302 29.07 -8.71 0.91
N THR A 303 29.04 -8.05 2.07
CA THR A 303 30.15 -7.22 2.54
C THR A 303 31.27 -8.04 3.15
N LEU A 304 30.91 -9.05 3.96
CA LEU A 304 31.87 -9.88 4.68
C LEU A 304 32.50 -10.96 3.80
N LEU A 305 31.79 -11.44 2.77
CA LEU A 305 32.23 -12.59 1.97
C LEU A 305 33.10 -12.21 0.76
N GLY A 306 33.55 -10.97 0.65
CA GLY A 306 34.53 -10.56 -0.35
C GLY A 306 34.08 -10.88 -1.78
N THR A 307 34.81 -11.75 -2.48
CA THR A 307 34.61 -11.99 -3.93
C THR A 307 33.33 -12.77 -4.26
N LEU A 308 32.73 -12.46 -5.42
CA LEU A 308 31.58 -13.17 -6.00
C LEU A 308 31.76 -14.70 -6.08
N ALA A 309 33.01 -15.17 -6.22
CA ALA A 309 33.34 -16.60 -6.27
C ALA A 309 33.21 -17.28 -4.89
N TYR A 310 33.68 -16.65 -3.82
CA TYR A 310 33.54 -17.17 -2.46
C TYR A 310 32.07 -17.12 -2.01
N THR A 311 31.39 -16.04 -2.37
CA THR A 311 29.96 -15.86 -2.10
C THR A 311 29.10 -16.90 -2.84
N GLY A 312 29.35 -17.12 -4.14
CA GLY A 312 28.64 -18.13 -4.93
C GLY A 312 28.85 -19.55 -4.44
N SER A 313 30.09 -19.92 -4.08
CA SER A 313 30.41 -21.25 -3.54
C SER A 313 29.81 -21.49 -2.15
N ALA A 314 29.78 -20.47 -1.29
CA ALA A 314 29.12 -20.55 0.02
C ALA A 314 27.59 -20.73 -0.11
N LEU A 315 26.91 -20.03 -1.03
CA LEU A 315 25.47 -20.21 -1.27
C LEU A 315 25.14 -21.61 -1.80
N ILE A 316 25.94 -22.13 -2.73
CA ILE A 316 25.77 -23.47 -3.27
C ILE A 316 25.94 -24.51 -2.15
N GLY A 317 26.95 -24.35 -1.30
CA GLY A 317 27.19 -25.23 -0.15
C GLY A 317 26.06 -25.20 0.89
N ALA A 318 25.61 -24.02 1.29
CA ALA A 318 24.51 -23.85 2.24
C ALA A 318 23.18 -24.38 1.69
N GLY A 319 22.88 -24.12 0.42
CA GLY A 319 21.71 -24.67 -0.28
C GLY A 319 21.73 -26.19 -0.34
N GLY A 320 22.90 -26.78 -0.66
CA GLY A 320 23.08 -28.23 -0.64
C GLY A 320 22.88 -28.85 0.75
N LEU A 321 23.41 -28.22 1.79
CA LEU A 321 23.25 -28.68 3.18
C LEU A 321 21.77 -28.67 3.61
N LEU A 322 21.04 -27.59 3.31
CA LEU A 322 19.61 -27.48 3.64
C LEU A 322 18.77 -28.53 2.90
N LEU A 323 19.06 -28.79 1.62
CA LEU A 323 18.39 -29.84 0.86
C LEU A 323 18.68 -31.24 1.43
N ALA A 324 19.93 -31.52 1.80
CA ALA A 324 20.32 -32.80 2.40
C ALA A 324 19.66 -33.01 3.77
N LEU A 325 19.61 -31.96 4.60
CA LEU A 325 18.95 -31.98 5.89
C LEU A 325 17.44 -32.19 5.74
N GLY A 326 16.80 -31.45 4.84
CA GLY A 326 15.37 -31.60 4.54
C GLY A 326 15.02 -33.00 4.06
N TYR A 327 15.84 -33.58 3.18
CA TYR A 327 15.70 -34.96 2.72
C TYR A 327 15.88 -35.97 3.87
N GLY A 328 16.90 -35.79 4.72
CA GLY A 328 17.17 -36.67 5.86
C GLY A 328 16.07 -36.64 6.92
N LEU A 329 15.52 -35.46 7.21
CA LEU A 329 14.40 -35.28 8.12
C LEU A 329 13.12 -35.92 7.55
N GLU A 330 12.84 -35.72 6.27
CA GLU A 330 11.69 -36.36 5.59
C GLU A 330 11.82 -37.88 5.55
N ARG A 331 13.03 -38.41 5.34
CA ARG A 331 13.29 -39.86 5.37
C ARG A 331 13.10 -40.45 6.77
N THR A 332 13.59 -39.76 7.80
CA THR A 332 13.43 -40.17 9.20
C THR A 332 11.96 -40.12 9.61
N ARG A 333 11.25 -39.05 9.25
CA ARG A 333 9.81 -38.92 9.45
C ARG A 333 9.04 -40.07 8.80
N ARG A 334 9.35 -40.45 7.56
CA ARG A 334 8.69 -41.57 6.86
C ARG A 334 8.95 -42.92 7.53
N ARG A 335 10.15 -43.15 8.06
CA ARG A 335 10.49 -44.36 8.83
C ARG A 335 9.69 -44.45 10.12
N LEU A 336 9.66 -43.37 10.89
CA LEU A 336 8.87 -43.29 12.13
C LEU A 336 7.36 -43.41 11.87
N SER A 337 6.88 -42.84 10.76
CA SER A 337 5.46 -42.96 10.36
C SER A 337 5.09 -44.38 9.90
N ALA A 338 6.05 -45.14 9.38
CA ALA A 338 5.87 -46.55 9.02
C ALA A 338 5.93 -47.48 10.24
N GLU A 339 6.70 -47.14 11.26
CA GLU A 339 6.74 -47.87 12.55
C GLU A 339 5.52 -47.61 13.44
N VAL A 340 4.89 -46.43 13.31
CA VAL A 340 3.70 -46.04 14.09
C VAL A 340 2.38 -46.46 13.40
N ALA A 341 2.42 -46.96 12.16
CA ALA A 341 1.25 -47.59 11.54
C ALA A 341 0.90 -48.87 12.33
N PRO A 342 -0.20 -48.89 13.13
CA PRO A 342 -0.61 -50.10 13.80
C PRO A 342 -1.00 -51.10 12.72
N GLY A 343 -0.62 -52.36 12.90
CA GLY A 343 -1.07 -53.45 12.05
C GLY A 343 -2.58 -53.39 11.84
N GLY A 344 -2.99 -52.93 10.66
CA GLY A 344 -4.30 -53.19 10.09
C GLY A 344 -4.18 -54.48 9.31
N SER A 345 -4.83 -55.51 9.84
CA SER A 345 -4.91 -56.90 9.39
C SER A 345 -5.21 -57.08 7.89
N PRO A 346 -4.83 -58.22 7.29
CA PRO A 346 -5.15 -58.60 5.91
C PRO A 346 -6.66 -58.75 5.63
#